data_AF-A0A1X0RXQ4-F1
#
_entry.id   AF-A0A1X0RXQ4-F1
#
_cell.length_a   1.000
_cell.length_b   1.000
_cell.length_c   1.000
_cell.angle_alpha   90.00
_cell.angle_beta   90.00
_cell.angle_gamma   90.00
#
_symmetry.space_group_name_H-M   'P 1'
#
loop_
_entity.id
_entity.type
_entity.pdbx_description
1 polymer ?
#
loop_
_entity_poly.entity_id
_entity_poly.type
_entity_poly.pdbx_seq_one_letter_code
_entity_poly.pdbx_strand_id
1 'polypeptide(L)'
;DIRLRDLLERKRVYEEERLIEITREESPADQPTIIDSECLEVLTMKPISTIEEILEVELPKDDNNSVYVVNASIKDYKPKSIEKWVWKWCDTCQKRFDTENHSTTCPICDAAFEYIFQTAFLLENNGLVLLAYAFNQYCKNLFPNYTPKEVYENEVKRRELEVMVNSLCNERQFRIGLKSYRNPREELSFAIVNTKFIIE
;
A
#
# COMPACT_ATOMS: atom_id res chain seq x y z
N ASP A 1 29.49 2.84 21.37
CA ASP A 1 29.98 1.82 20.42
C ASP A 1 29.61 2.24 18.99
N ILE A 2 30.56 2.90 18.31
CA ILE A 2 30.34 3.59 17.03
C ILE A 2 30.10 2.58 15.88
N ARG A 3 30.70 1.39 16.00
CA ARG A 3 30.58 0.30 15.02
C ARG A 3 29.17 -0.25 14.91
N LEU A 4 28.46 -0.39 16.02
CA LEU A 4 27.09 -0.92 16.02
C LEU A 4 26.11 0.05 15.36
N ARG A 5 26.27 1.36 15.58
CA ARG A 5 25.44 2.37 14.91
C ARG A 5 25.68 2.42 13.41
N ASP A 6 26.93 2.35 12.97
CA ASP A 6 27.29 2.33 11.54
C ASP A 6 26.73 1.07 10.84
N LEU A 7 26.74 -0.09 11.51
CA LEU A 7 26.15 -1.32 10.98
C LEU A 7 24.62 -1.25 10.86
N LEU A 8 23.94 -0.67 11.84
CA LEU A 8 22.48 -0.50 11.81
C LEU A 8 22.05 0.51 10.76
N GLU A 9 22.81 1.60 10.57
CA GLU A 9 22.53 2.60 9.54
C GLU A 9 22.70 2.02 8.14
N ARG A 10 23.77 1.23 7.91
CA ARG A 10 23.98 0.53 6.64
C ARG A 10 22.92 -0.54 6.38
N LYS A 11 22.47 -1.26 7.40
CA LYS A 11 21.36 -2.21 7.28
C LYS A 11 20.05 -1.49 6.91
N ARG A 12 19.77 -0.33 7.53
CA ARG A 12 18.60 0.49 7.21
C ARG A 12 18.64 0.98 5.77
N VAL A 13 19.79 1.52 5.33
CA VAL A 13 19.99 1.98 3.95
C VAL A 13 19.83 0.83 2.96
N TYR A 14 20.38 -0.35 3.26
CA TYR A 14 20.26 -1.51 2.38
C TYR A 14 18.83 -2.06 2.31
N GLU A 15 18.10 -2.06 3.42
CA GLU A 15 16.67 -2.41 3.42
C GLU A 15 15.85 -1.36 2.67
N GLU A 16 16.17 -0.08 2.82
CA GLU A 16 15.52 1.05 2.13
C GLU A 16 15.77 0.99 0.61
N GLU A 17 17.01 0.73 0.17
CA GLU A 17 17.35 0.49 -1.23
C GLU A 17 16.67 -0.76 -1.78
N ARG A 18 16.65 -1.88 -1.04
CA ARG A 18 15.96 -3.12 -1.43
C ARG A 18 14.45 -2.90 -1.58
N LEU A 19 13.84 -2.07 -0.74
CA LEU A 19 12.42 -1.71 -0.83
C LEU A 19 12.12 -0.79 -2.01
N ILE A 20 13.04 0.13 -2.32
CA ILE A 20 12.95 0.97 -3.52
C ILE A 20 13.05 0.11 -4.80
N GLU A 21 13.91 -0.91 -4.78
CA GLU A 21 14.11 -1.84 -5.89
C GLU A 21 12.89 -2.75 -6.09
N ILE A 22 12.26 -3.23 -5.01
CA ILE A 22 10.95 -3.90 -5.05
C ILE A 22 9.89 -3.00 -5.70
N THR A 23 9.82 -1.72 -5.33
CA THR A 23 8.87 -0.78 -5.96
C THR A 23 9.19 -0.45 -7.43
N ARG A 24 10.44 -0.63 -7.88
CA ARG A 24 10.87 -0.37 -9.27
C ARG A 24 10.69 -1.58 -10.20
N GLU A 25 10.89 -2.80 -9.70
CA GLU A 25 10.80 -4.03 -10.51
C GLU A 25 9.39 -4.61 -10.61
N GLU A 26 8.44 -4.18 -9.78
CA GLU A 26 7.05 -4.66 -9.82
C GLU A 26 6.29 -4.12 -11.06
N SER A 27 6.56 -4.66 -12.25
CA SER A 27 5.70 -4.50 -13.42
C SER A 27 4.46 -5.40 -13.25
N PRO A 28 3.21 -4.91 -13.40
CA PRO A 28 2.03 -5.52 -12.78
C PRO A 28 1.14 -6.14 -13.85
N ALA A 29 1.48 -7.34 -14.32
CA ALA A 29 0.49 -8.15 -15.04
C ALA A 29 -0.64 -8.62 -14.10
N ASP A 30 -0.42 -8.53 -12.77
CA ASP A 30 -1.34 -9.01 -11.75
C ASP A 30 -1.68 -7.90 -10.73
N GLN A 31 -2.19 -6.74 -11.19
CA GLN A 31 -3.05 -5.99 -10.27
C GLN A 31 -4.23 -6.89 -9.94
N PRO A 32 -4.51 -7.21 -8.67
CA PRO A 32 -5.66 -8.03 -8.36
C PRO A 32 -6.90 -7.26 -8.81
N THR A 33 -7.56 -7.76 -9.86
CA THR A 33 -8.84 -7.24 -10.33
C THR A 33 -9.86 -7.61 -9.26
N ILE A 34 -10.07 -6.71 -8.29
CA ILE A 34 -11.02 -6.95 -7.20
C ILE A 34 -12.17 -5.98 -7.37
N ILE A 35 -13.20 -6.46 -8.04
CA ILE A 35 -14.56 -5.94 -7.95
C ILE A 35 -15.10 -6.48 -6.63
N ASP A 36 -15.26 -5.66 -5.59
CA ASP A 36 -16.01 -6.09 -4.40
C ASP A 36 -16.69 -4.90 -3.71
N SER A 37 -17.85 -4.52 -4.28
CA SER A 37 -18.83 -3.70 -3.57
C SER A 37 -19.55 -4.49 -2.46
N GLU A 38 -19.37 -5.82 -2.38
CA GLU A 38 -20.04 -6.70 -1.41
C GLU A 38 -19.26 -6.92 -0.10
N CYS A 39 -17.97 -6.52 -0.03
CA CYS A 39 -17.11 -6.86 1.11
C CYS A 39 -17.19 -5.90 2.32
N LEU A 40 -17.93 -4.78 2.23
CA LEU A 40 -18.00 -3.79 3.32
C LEU A 40 -18.81 -4.31 4.52
N GLU A 41 -19.94 -5.00 4.29
CA GLU A 41 -20.77 -5.57 5.37
C GLU A 41 -20.08 -6.77 6.04
N VAL A 42 -19.39 -7.61 5.27
CA VAL A 42 -18.71 -8.84 5.74
C VAL A 42 -17.61 -8.55 6.77
N LEU A 43 -16.92 -7.41 6.65
CA LEU A 43 -15.81 -7.04 7.55
C LEU A 43 -16.27 -6.57 8.94
N THR A 44 -17.48 -6.03 9.05
CA THR A 44 -17.99 -5.57 10.35
C THR A 44 -18.23 -6.73 11.32
N MET A 45 -18.55 -7.92 10.80
CA MET A 45 -18.84 -9.13 11.56
C MET A 45 -17.66 -10.11 11.69
N LYS A 46 -16.55 -9.91 10.95
CA LYS A 46 -15.37 -10.77 11.07
C LYS A 46 -14.70 -10.59 12.44
N PRO A 47 -14.24 -11.67 13.08
CA PRO A 47 -13.44 -11.58 14.30
C PRO A 47 -12.14 -10.84 14.02
N ILE A 48 -11.62 -10.18 15.05
CA ILE A 48 -10.33 -9.48 14.98
C ILE A 48 -9.23 -10.53 15.12
N SER A 49 -8.34 -10.58 14.13
CA SER A 49 -7.13 -11.40 14.13
C SER A 49 -5.93 -10.59 14.62
N THR A 50 -4.95 -11.28 15.18
CA THR A 50 -3.62 -10.69 15.46
C THR A 50 -2.73 -10.77 14.21
N ILE A 51 -1.65 -9.97 14.18
CA ILE A 51 -0.66 -10.10 13.10
C ILE A 51 0.07 -11.45 13.18
N GLU A 52 0.30 -11.96 14.38
CA GLU A 52 0.89 -13.29 14.62
C GLU A 52 0.07 -14.38 13.93
N GLU A 53 -1.23 -14.44 14.22
CA GLU A 53 -2.16 -15.40 13.62
C GLU A 53 -2.13 -15.33 12.09
N ILE A 54 -2.10 -14.12 11.52
CA ILE A 54 -2.07 -13.93 10.06
C ILE A 54 -0.77 -14.43 9.43
N LEU A 55 0.36 -14.21 10.09
CA LEU A 55 1.68 -14.62 9.60
C LEU A 55 1.92 -16.12 9.74
N GLU A 56 1.27 -16.78 10.71
CA GLU A 56 1.36 -18.22 10.93
C GLU A 56 0.42 -19.04 10.02
N VAL A 57 -0.52 -18.40 9.31
CA VAL A 57 -1.40 -19.12 8.38
C VAL A 57 -0.60 -19.64 7.19
N GLU A 58 -0.41 -20.96 7.13
CA GLU A 58 -0.08 -21.64 5.88
C GLU A 58 -1.31 -21.60 4.96
N LEU A 59 -1.40 -20.56 4.14
CA LEU A 59 -2.45 -20.48 3.12
C LEU A 59 -2.18 -21.54 2.04
N PRO A 60 -3.15 -22.43 1.74
CA PRO A 60 -3.09 -23.31 0.58
C PRO A 60 -2.73 -22.49 -0.66
N LYS A 61 -1.92 -23.04 -1.57
CA LYS A 61 -1.50 -22.32 -2.80
C LYS A 61 -2.67 -21.77 -3.62
N ASP A 62 -3.86 -22.35 -3.45
CA ASP A 62 -5.09 -22.00 -4.15
C ASP A 62 -6.00 -21.01 -3.38
N ASP A 63 -5.72 -20.73 -2.10
CA ASP A 63 -6.49 -19.80 -1.26
C ASP A 63 -5.73 -18.48 -1.05
N ASN A 64 -5.69 -17.67 -2.12
CA ASN A 64 -4.95 -16.42 -2.16
C ASN A 64 -5.85 -15.19 -1.95
N ASN A 65 -6.99 -15.32 -1.27
CA ASN A 65 -7.98 -14.25 -1.16
C ASN A 65 -8.63 -14.14 0.23
N SER A 66 -8.01 -14.75 1.24
CA SER A 66 -8.46 -14.66 2.63
C SER A 66 -8.50 -13.22 3.13
N VAL A 67 -9.58 -12.89 3.83
CA VAL A 67 -9.84 -11.55 4.36
C VAL A 67 -9.72 -11.56 5.88
N TYR A 68 -9.03 -10.57 6.44
CA TYR A 68 -8.77 -10.42 7.87
C TYR A 68 -9.16 -9.03 8.36
N VAL A 69 -9.42 -8.91 9.66
CA VAL A 69 -9.60 -7.63 10.34
C VAL A 69 -8.59 -7.58 11.47
N VAL A 70 -7.77 -6.55 11.53
CA VAL A 70 -6.74 -6.39 12.57
C VAL A 70 -6.91 -5.07 13.29
N ASN A 71 -6.53 -5.04 14.57
CA ASN A 71 -6.26 -3.78 15.28
C ASN A 71 -4.74 -3.54 15.27
N ALA A 72 -4.28 -2.53 14.52
CA ALA A 72 -2.86 -2.26 14.39
C ALA A 72 -2.56 -0.76 14.43
N SER A 73 -1.39 -0.42 14.99
CA SER A 73 -0.82 0.93 14.85
C SER A 73 -0.11 1.03 13.50
N ILE A 74 -0.05 2.22 12.91
CA ILE A 74 0.75 2.46 11.71
C ILE A 74 2.11 2.96 12.19
N LYS A 75 3.17 2.16 12.02
CA LYS A 75 4.53 2.59 12.39
C LYS A 75 5.14 3.50 11.36
N ASP A 76 4.89 3.18 10.10
CA ASP A 76 5.59 3.79 8.99
C ASP A 76 4.82 3.56 7.68
N TYR A 77 5.20 4.27 6.63
CA TYR A 77 4.61 4.15 5.29
C TYR A 77 5.67 4.30 4.21
N LYS A 78 5.43 3.68 3.06
CA LYS A 78 6.38 3.59 1.96
C LYS A 78 5.70 3.79 0.59
N PRO A 79 6.34 4.53 -0.33
CA PRO A 79 7.58 5.30 -0.13
C PRO A 79 7.34 6.54 0.75
N LYS A 80 8.40 7.17 1.26
CA LYS A 80 8.25 8.36 2.13
C LYS A 80 7.78 9.61 1.39
N SER A 81 8.24 9.81 0.16
CA SER A 81 7.76 10.92 -0.66
C SER A 81 6.37 10.58 -1.22
N ILE A 82 5.36 11.37 -0.86
CA ILE A 82 3.98 11.20 -1.32
C ILE A 82 3.87 11.30 -2.85
N GLU A 83 4.76 12.04 -3.52
CA GLU A 83 4.75 12.13 -4.99
C GLU A 83 5.00 10.77 -5.66
N LYS A 84 5.81 9.91 -5.01
CA LYS A 84 6.14 8.56 -5.49
C LYS A 84 5.02 7.55 -5.25
N TRP A 85 3.93 7.98 -4.61
CA TRP A 85 2.72 7.17 -4.47
C TRP A 85 1.90 7.18 -5.76
N VAL A 86 2.11 8.19 -6.62
CA VAL A 86 1.32 8.38 -7.82
C VAL A 86 2.00 7.71 -9.00
N TRP A 87 1.22 6.89 -9.71
CA TRP A 87 1.65 6.18 -10.92
C TRP A 87 0.71 6.50 -12.08
N LYS A 88 1.21 6.34 -13.31
CA LYS A 88 0.39 6.35 -14.52
C LYS A 88 -0.03 4.91 -14.84
N TRP A 89 -1.32 4.66 -14.97
CA TRP A 89 -1.91 3.37 -15.30
C TRP A 89 -2.51 3.41 -16.70
N CYS A 90 -2.15 2.42 -17.53
CA CYS A 90 -2.81 2.20 -18.80
C CYS A 90 -3.80 1.04 -18.66
N ASP A 91 -5.09 1.33 -18.71
CA ASP A 91 -6.14 0.32 -18.61
C ASP A 91 -6.14 -0.65 -19.81
N THR A 92 -5.78 -0.18 -21.00
CA THR A 92 -5.70 -1.04 -22.19
C THR A 92 -4.59 -2.10 -22.10
N CYS A 93 -3.41 -1.71 -21.59
CA CYS A 93 -2.26 -2.60 -21.48
C CYS A 93 -2.11 -3.24 -20.10
N GLN A 94 -2.93 -2.85 -19.13
CA GLN A 94 -2.81 -3.22 -17.72
C GLN A 94 -1.38 -3.03 -17.20
N LYS A 95 -0.75 -1.89 -17.53
CA LYS A 95 0.64 -1.58 -17.16
C LYS A 95 0.74 -0.24 -16.46
N ARG A 96 1.60 -0.20 -15.42
CA ARG A 96 1.96 1.02 -14.72
C ARG A 96 3.26 1.61 -15.24
N PHE A 97 3.36 2.93 -15.17
CA PHE A 97 4.48 3.72 -15.61
C PHE A 97 4.78 4.78 -14.56
N ASP A 98 6.06 5.11 -14.41
CA ASP A 98 6.49 6.20 -13.55
C ASP A 98 5.91 7.54 -14.05
N THR A 99 5.57 8.42 -13.11
CA THR A 99 5.07 9.76 -13.43
C THR A 99 6.17 10.70 -13.94
N GLU A 100 7.45 10.35 -13.73
CA GLU A 100 8.60 11.06 -14.32
C GLU A 100 8.57 11.04 -15.86
N ASN A 101 7.92 10.04 -16.48
CA ASN A 101 7.70 10.05 -17.91
C ASN A 101 6.63 11.09 -18.26
N HIS A 102 7.01 12.21 -18.89
CA HIS A 102 6.10 13.30 -19.25
C HIS A 102 5.09 12.96 -20.36
N SER A 103 5.12 11.77 -20.95
CA SER A 103 4.11 11.34 -21.92
C SER A 103 2.70 11.34 -21.31
N THR A 104 1.74 11.87 -22.03
CA THR A 104 0.31 11.83 -21.68
C THR A 104 -0.38 10.54 -22.15
N THR A 105 0.26 9.78 -23.03
CA THR A 105 -0.26 8.55 -23.63
C THR A 105 0.68 7.36 -23.41
N CYS A 106 0.10 6.16 -23.42
CA CYS A 106 0.80 4.91 -23.25
C CYS A 106 1.75 4.64 -24.41
N PRO A 107 3.05 4.38 -24.17
CA PRO A 107 4.01 4.11 -25.25
C PRO A 107 3.81 2.76 -25.96
N ILE A 108 2.85 1.94 -25.51
CA ILE A 108 2.58 0.61 -26.06
C ILE A 108 1.33 0.60 -26.95
N CYS A 109 0.30 1.37 -26.59
CA CYS A 109 -1.01 1.33 -27.26
C CYS A 109 -1.62 2.73 -27.53
N ASP A 110 -0.89 3.81 -27.23
CA ASP A 110 -1.31 5.21 -27.38
C ASP A 110 -2.58 5.63 -26.60
N ALA A 111 -3.13 4.74 -25.76
CA ALA A 111 -4.24 5.07 -24.88
C ALA A 111 -3.85 6.12 -23.82
N ALA A 112 -4.82 6.90 -23.36
CA ALA A 112 -4.62 7.83 -22.25
C ALA A 112 -4.33 7.10 -20.93
N PHE A 113 -3.54 7.73 -20.06
CA PHE A 113 -3.29 7.23 -18.72
C PHE A 113 -4.34 7.68 -17.71
N GLU A 114 -4.67 6.80 -16.75
CA GLU A 114 -5.25 7.17 -15.46
C GLU A 114 -4.12 7.39 -14.46
N TYR A 115 -4.26 8.37 -13.55
CA TYR A 115 -3.38 8.48 -12.40
C TYR A 115 -3.92 7.63 -11.25
N ILE A 116 -3.08 6.80 -10.67
CA ILE A 116 -3.44 5.88 -9.58
C ILE A 116 -2.55 6.06 -8.37
N PHE A 117 -3.06 5.75 -7.18
CA PHE A 117 -2.23 5.62 -5.97
C PHE A 117 -1.74 4.19 -5.78
N GLN A 118 -0.50 4.05 -5.35
CA GLN A 118 0.08 2.83 -4.82
C GLN A 118 1.05 3.18 -3.68
N THR A 119 0.78 2.64 -2.51
CA THR A 119 1.58 2.87 -1.29
C THR A 119 1.55 1.63 -0.40
N ALA A 120 2.32 1.61 0.66
CA ALA A 120 2.30 0.56 1.67
C ALA A 120 2.43 1.14 3.08
N PHE A 121 1.87 0.45 4.06
CA PHE A 121 1.92 0.79 5.48
C PHE A 121 2.56 -0.35 6.26
N LEU A 122 3.41 0.01 7.22
CA LEU A 122 3.94 -0.92 8.22
C LEU A 122 3.00 -0.92 9.41
N LEU A 123 2.19 -1.96 9.50
CA LEU A 123 1.21 -2.19 10.55
C LEU A 123 1.88 -2.91 11.71
N GLU A 124 1.66 -2.48 12.94
CA GLU A 124 2.18 -3.14 14.13
C GLU A 124 1.09 -3.51 15.12
N ASN A 125 1.17 -4.76 15.59
CA ASN A 125 0.32 -5.34 16.61
C ASN A 125 1.19 -6.26 17.48
N ASN A 126 1.18 -6.04 18.80
CA ASN A 126 1.90 -6.84 19.80
C ASN A 126 3.41 -7.01 19.53
N GLY A 127 4.06 -5.99 18.96
CA GLY A 127 5.49 -5.98 18.63
C GLY A 127 5.85 -6.62 17.29
N LEU A 128 4.89 -7.23 16.58
CA LEU A 128 5.07 -7.76 15.23
C LEU A 128 4.66 -6.73 14.19
N VAL A 129 5.42 -6.70 13.08
CA VAL A 129 5.21 -5.75 11.98
C VAL A 129 4.82 -6.49 10.71
N LEU A 130 3.76 -6.02 10.06
CA LEU A 130 3.29 -6.50 8.77
C LEU A 130 3.30 -5.36 7.74
N LEU A 131 3.87 -5.61 6.56
CA LEU A 131 3.77 -4.69 5.43
C LEU A 131 2.47 -4.95 4.67
N ALA A 132 1.61 -3.93 4.56
CA ALA A 132 0.35 -4.02 3.84
C ALA A 132 0.25 -2.93 2.75
N TYR A 133 -0.04 -3.33 1.52
CA TYR A 133 -0.13 -2.46 0.35
C TYR A 133 -1.51 -1.84 0.21
N ALA A 134 -1.60 -0.58 -0.20
CA ALA A 134 -2.84 0.04 -0.62
C ALA A 134 -2.75 0.38 -2.12
N PHE A 135 -3.65 -0.22 -2.89
CA PHE A 135 -3.79 -0.02 -4.34
C PHE A 135 -4.93 0.94 -4.65
N ASN A 136 -4.96 1.50 -5.86
CA ASN A 136 -5.81 2.61 -6.30
C ASN A 136 -7.20 2.68 -5.63
N GLN A 137 -8.05 1.66 -5.84
CA GLN A 137 -9.42 1.65 -5.33
C GLN A 137 -9.47 1.70 -3.80
N TYR A 138 -8.52 1.06 -3.12
CA TYR A 138 -8.42 1.09 -1.67
C TYR A 138 -7.85 2.42 -1.18
N CYS A 139 -6.89 3.02 -1.88
CA CYS A 139 -6.41 4.36 -1.58
C CYS A 139 -7.51 5.42 -1.69
N LYS A 140 -8.43 5.30 -2.66
CA LYS A 140 -9.61 6.17 -2.77
C LYS A 140 -10.49 6.10 -1.51
N ASN A 141 -10.60 4.92 -0.88
CA ASN A 141 -11.33 4.75 0.37
C ASN A 141 -10.58 5.30 1.60
N LEU A 142 -9.26 5.13 1.64
CA LEU A 142 -8.41 5.65 2.71
C LEU A 142 -8.36 7.18 2.70
N PHE A 143 -8.30 7.77 1.50
CA PHE A 143 -8.04 9.20 1.27
C PHE A 143 -9.10 9.82 0.35
N PRO A 144 -10.39 9.84 0.74
CA PRO A 144 -11.49 10.21 -0.15
C PRO A 144 -11.47 11.67 -0.62
N ASN A 145 -10.69 12.52 0.07
CA ASN A 145 -10.55 13.94 -0.25
C ASN A 145 -9.39 14.24 -1.21
N TYR A 146 -8.68 13.22 -1.71
CA TYR A 146 -7.49 13.38 -2.54
C TYR A 146 -7.59 12.50 -3.78
N THR A 147 -7.47 13.10 -4.97
CA THR A 147 -7.26 12.32 -6.19
C THR A 147 -5.76 12.17 -6.50
N PRO A 148 -5.34 11.05 -7.13
CA PRO A 148 -3.94 10.85 -7.52
C PRO A 148 -3.39 11.98 -8.40
N LYS A 149 -4.20 12.47 -9.35
CA LYS A 149 -3.82 13.57 -10.24
C LYS A 149 -3.61 14.88 -9.49
N GLU A 150 -4.52 15.23 -8.57
CA GLU A 150 -4.37 16.46 -7.76
C GLU A 150 -3.13 16.41 -6.87
N VAL A 151 -2.85 15.27 -6.23
CA VAL A 151 -1.65 15.11 -5.39
C VAL A 151 -0.36 15.22 -6.20
N TYR A 152 -0.38 14.74 -7.45
CA TYR A 152 0.74 14.89 -8.37
C TYR A 152 0.92 16.35 -8.84
N GLU A 153 -0.14 17.02 -9.26
CA GLU A 153 -0.06 18.34 -9.88
C GLU A 153 -0.02 19.51 -8.87
N ASN A 154 -0.53 19.31 -7.65
CA ASN A 154 -0.68 20.37 -6.65
C ASN A 154 0.14 20.11 -5.39
N GLU A 155 1.20 20.90 -5.20
CA GLU A 155 2.09 20.81 -4.04
C GLU A 155 1.37 21.03 -2.69
N VAL A 156 0.38 21.92 -2.64
CA VAL A 156 -0.39 22.18 -1.41
C VAL A 156 -1.18 20.94 -1.02
N LYS A 157 -1.88 20.31 -1.97
CA LYS A 157 -2.61 19.06 -1.74
C LYS A 157 -1.70 17.91 -1.33
N ARG A 158 -0.50 17.83 -1.92
CA ARG A 158 0.51 16.85 -1.54
C ARG A 158 0.97 17.01 -0.10
N ARG A 159 1.26 18.25 0.33
CA ARG A 159 1.65 18.55 1.71
C ARG A 159 0.51 18.30 2.69
N GLU A 160 -0.74 18.61 2.34
CA GLU A 160 -1.92 18.28 3.16
C GLU A 160 -2.01 16.77 3.40
N LEU A 161 -1.86 15.96 2.35
CA LEU A 161 -1.86 14.50 2.44
C LEU A 161 -0.68 13.99 3.29
N GLU A 162 0.52 14.55 3.09
CA GLU A 162 1.70 14.20 3.88
C GLU A 162 1.50 14.45 5.38
N VAL A 163 0.95 15.61 5.77
CA VAL A 163 0.64 15.93 7.17
C VAL A 163 -0.36 14.95 7.75
N MET A 164 -1.44 14.64 7.01
CA MET A 164 -2.46 13.70 7.47
C MET A 164 -1.90 12.27 7.61
N VAL A 165 -1.12 11.79 6.65
CA VAL A 165 -0.50 10.45 6.74
C VAL A 165 0.50 10.40 7.88
N ASN A 166 1.27 11.47 8.12
CA ASN A 166 2.16 11.56 9.27
C ASN A 166 1.41 11.54 10.60
N SER A 167 0.21 12.13 10.70
CA SER A 167 -0.60 12.04 11.91
C SER A 167 -1.11 10.62 12.15
N LEU A 168 -1.40 9.84 11.10
CA LEU A 168 -1.76 8.43 11.25
C LEU A 168 -0.68 7.61 11.97
N CYS A 169 0.60 7.94 11.77
CA CYS A 169 1.70 7.25 12.45
C CYS A 169 1.79 7.54 13.96
N ASN A 170 1.11 8.59 14.43
CA ASN A 170 1.07 8.98 15.83
C ASN A 170 -0.14 8.41 16.58
N GLU A 171 -1.11 7.86 15.84
CA GLU A 171 -2.32 7.28 16.41
C GLU A 171 -2.09 5.91 17.02
N ARG A 172 -2.88 5.58 18.05
CA ARG A 172 -2.64 4.37 18.85
C ARG A 172 -2.95 3.09 18.09
N GLN A 173 -4.15 2.95 17.54
CA GLN A 173 -4.56 1.76 16.79
C GLN A 173 -5.72 2.09 15.84
N PHE A 174 -5.72 1.44 14.69
CA PHE A 174 -6.80 1.45 13.72
C PHE A 174 -7.36 0.04 13.55
N ARG A 175 -8.66 -0.04 13.27
CA ARG A 175 -9.29 -1.26 12.75
C ARG A 175 -9.08 -1.29 11.24
N ILE A 176 -8.29 -2.25 10.77
CA ILE A 176 -7.83 -2.34 9.37
C ILE A 176 -8.29 -3.67 8.76
N GLY A 177 -8.95 -3.59 7.61
CA GLY A 177 -9.24 -4.74 6.76
C GLY A 177 -8.02 -5.11 5.91
N LEU A 178 -7.67 -6.40 5.89
CA LEU A 178 -6.57 -6.93 5.09
C LEU A 178 -7.07 -8.05 4.18
N LYS A 179 -6.50 -8.14 2.97
CA LYS A 179 -6.71 -9.24 2.05
C LYS A 179 -5.36 -9.84 1.68
N SER A 180 -5.17 -11.13 1.89
CA SER A 180 -3.98 -11.84 1.40
C SER A 180 -3.99 -11.92 -0.12
N TYR A 181 -2.82 -11.92 -0.75
CA TYR A 181 -2.62 -12.25 -2.16
C TYR A 181 -1.19 -12.76 -2.37
N ARG A 182 -0.93 -13.42 -3.51
CA ARG A 182 0.44 -13.78 -3.93
C ARG A 182 1.01 -12.66 -4.78
N ASN A 183 2.18 -12.16 -4.41
CA ASN A 183 2.88 -11.16 -5.22
C ASN A 183 3.57 -11.85 -6.43
N PRO A 184 4.15 -11.09 -7.38
CA PRO A 184 4.82 -11.66 -8.56
C PRO A 184 6.02 -12.58 -8.26
N ARG A 185 6.48 -12.64 -7.00
CA ARG A 185 7.52 -13.56 -6.52
C ARG A 185 6.94 -14.82 -5.86
N GLU A 186 5.62 -15.03 -5.97
CA GLU A 186 4.87 -16.11 -5.33
C GLU A 186 4.92 -16.07 -3.79
N GLU A 187 5.27 -14.92 -3.22
CA GLU A 187 5.31 -14.71 -1.77
C GLU A 187 3.94 -14.20 -1.28
N LEU A 188 3.56 -14.62 -0.08
CA LEU A 188 2.35 -14.14 0.56
C LEU A 188 2.51 -12.65 0.91
N SER A 189 1.58 -11.83 0.43
CA SER A 189 1.51 -10.39 0.65
C SER A 189 0.10 -9.99 1.06
N PHE A 190 -0.05 -8.77 1.59
CA PHE A 190 -1.32 -8.29 2.12
C PHE A 190 -1.67 -6.93 1.55
N ALA A 191 -2.93 -6.76 1.17
CA ALA A 191 -3.50 -5.50 0.72
C ALA A 191 -4.46 -4.94 1.78
N ILE A 192 -4.37 -3.65 2.07
CA ILE A 192 -5.37 -2.92 2.85
C ILE A 192 -6.63 -2.83 2.00
N VAL A 193 -7.75 -3.28 2.56
CA VAL A 193 -9.06 -3.25 1.91
C VAL A 193 -10.09 -2.65 2.85
N ASN A 194 -11.11 -1.99 2.28
CA ASN A 194 -12.33 -1.57 3.00
C ASN A 194 -12.07 -0.88 4.36
N THR A 195 -11.01 -0.08 4.40
CA THR A 195 -10.57 0.65 5.58
C THR A 195 -10.74 2.14 5.30
N LYS A 196 -11.20 2.88 6.30
CA LYS A 196 -11.22 4.34 6.29
C LYS A 196 -10.59 4.81 7.59
N PHE A 197 -9.52 5.61 7.50
CA PHE A 197 -8.94 6.21 8.68
C PHE A 197 -9.81 7.37 9.14
N ILE A 198 -10.35 7.25 10.35
CA ILE A 198 -11.08 8.32 11.03
C ILE A 198 -10.12 8.84 12.09
N ILE A 199 -9.67 10.09 11.91
CA ILE A 199 -8.82 10.82 12.86
C ILE A 199 -9.78 11.74 13.63
N GLU A 200 -9.89 11.55 14.94
CA GLU A 200 -10.73 12.37 15.84
C GLU A 200 -9.98 13.60 16.37
#